data_AF-A0A7W1IE00-F1
#
_entry.id   AF-A0A7W1IE00-F1
#
_cell.length_a   1.000
_cell.length_b   1.000
_cell.length_c   1.000
_cell.angle_alpha   90.00
_cell.angle_beta   90.00
_cell.angle_gamma   90.00
#
_symmetry.space_group_name_H-M   'P 1'
#
loop_
_entity.id
_entity.type
_entity.pdbx_description
1 polymer ?
#
loop_
_entity_poly.entity_id
_entity_poly.type
_entity_poly.pdbx_seq_one_letter_code
_entity_poly.pdbx_strand_id
1 'polypeptide(L)'
;MSPTFPLRVMVQDVWDEIAFDLPVATTLAELKRRALELTRVRHDPAGYMLKFRGAELMDESRSLGEAGLVANGALIVLPRRRRPIR
;
A
#
# COMPACT_ATOMS: atom_id res chain seq x y z
N MET A 1 23.57 4.20 3.80
CA MET A 1 22.22 3.75 4.23
C MET A 1 21.22 4.63 3.54
N SER A 2 20.33 4.07 2.70
CA SER A 2 19.24 4.86 2.13
C SER A 2 18.27 5.24 3.25
N PRO A 3 17.76 6.49 3.29
CA PRO A 3 16.78 6.87 4.30
C PRO A 3 15.56 5.96 4.19
N THR A 4 15.13 5.41 5.33
CA THR A 4 13.93 4.60 5.42
C THR A 4 12.73 5.46 5.79
N PHE A 5 11.55 4.99 5.42
CA PHE A 5 10.30 5.70 5.54
C PHE A 5 9.31 4.79 6.26
N PRO A 6 9.01 5.05 7.55
CA PRO A 6 8.08 4.23 8.30
C PRO A 6 6.66 4.50 7.79
N LEU A 7 5.91 3.45 7.48
CA LEU A 7 4.54 3.50 6.96
C LEU A 7 3.67 2.43 7.63
N ARG A 8 2.37 2.68 7.66
CA ARG A 8 1.37 1.69 8.06
C ARG A 8 0.43 1.44 6.90
N VAL A 9 0.21 0.17 6.57
CA VAL A 9 -0.63 -0.23 5.45
C VAL A 9 -1.73 -1.15 5.95
N MET A 10 -2.97 -0.68 5.89
CA MET A 10 -4.17 -1.48 6.13
C MET A 10 -4.56 -2.21 4.86
N VAL A 11 -4.63 -3.55 4.89
CA VAL A 11 -5.17 -4.35 3.78
C VAL A 11 -6.64 -4.64 4.05
N GLN A 12 -7.53 -3.97 3.33
CA GLN A 12 -8.97 -4.05 3.58
C GLN A 12 -9.54 -5.46 3.39
N ASP A 13 -8.95 -6.27 2.50
CA ASP A 13 -9.47 -7.61 2.15
C ASP A 13 -9.42 -8.58 3.35
N VAL A 14 -8.44 -8.41 4.25
CA VAL A 14 -8.25 -9.23 5.45
C VAL A 14 -8.37 -8.45 6.77
N TRP A 15 -8.54 -7.13 6.67
CA TRP A 15 -8.64 -6.21 7.81
C TRP A 15 -7.40 -6.25 8.73
N ASP A 16 -6.22 -6.30 8.12
CA ASP A 16 -4.93 -6.39 8.80
C ASP A 16 -4.05 -5.15 8.52
N GLU A 17 -3.36 -4.64 9.54
CA GLU A 17 -2.48 -3.48 9.45
C GLU A 17 -1.01 -3.91 9.58
N ILE A 18 -0.22 -3.63 8.55
CA ILE A 18 1.21 -3.95 8.51
C ILE A 18 2.03 -2.68 8.65
N ALA A 19 2.97 -2.68 9.60
CA ALA A 19 4.00 -1.66 9.70
C ALA A 19 5.17 -2.00 8.77
N PHE A 20 5.59 -1.02 7.97
CA PHE A 20 6.71 -1.10 7.06
C PHE A 20 7.77 -0.08 7.44
N ASP A 21 9.04 -0.47 7.32
CA ASP A 21 10.18 0.44 7.27
C ASP A 21 10.92 0.20 5.95
N LEU A 22 10.66 1.04 4.96
CA LEU A 22 11.10 0.83 3.57
C LEU A 22 11.95 1.98 3.09
N PRO A 23 12.94 1.74 2.19
CA PRO A 23 13.67 2.83 1.56
C PRO A 23 12.73 3.82 0.86
N VAL A 24 13.01 5.12 0.94
CA VAL A 24 12.19 6.18 0.26
C VAL A 24 12.05 5.97 -1.24
N ALA A 25 13.02 5.30 -1.87
CA ALA A 25 13.04 4.97 -3.29
C ALA A 25 12.10 3.80 -3.67
N THR A 26 11.52 3.10 -2.68
CA THR A 26 10.56 2.03 -2.92
C THR A 26 9.35 2.61 -3.65
N THR A 27 8.84 1.89 -4.65
CA THR A 27 7.65 2.35 -5.38
C THR A 27 6.37 1.97 -4.64
N LEU A 28 5.28 2.69 -4.94
CA LEU A 28 3.96 2.34 -4.42
C LEU A 28 3.48 0.96 -4.91
N ALA A 29 3.81 0.58 -6.15
CA ALA A 29 3.53 -0.75 -6.68
C ALA A 29 4.21 -1.85 -5.84
N GLU A 30 5.46 -1.61 -5.45
CA GLU A 30 6.22 -2.54 -4.61
C GLU A 30 5.66 -2.64 -3.20
N LEU A 31 5.30 -1.49 -2.58
CA LEU A 31 4.62 -1.47 -1.29
C LEU A 31 3.33 -2.28 -1.32
N LYS A 32 2.50 -2.08 -2.34
CA LYS A 32 1.23 -2.80 -2.53
C LYS A 32 1.45 -4.30 -2.64
N ARG A 33 2.41 -4.72 -3.47
CA ARG A 33 2.77 -6.14 -3.65
C ARG A 33 3.18 -6.77 -2.33
N ARG A 34 4.11 -6.15 -1.60
CA ARG A 34 4.58 -6.66 -0.30
C ARG A 34 3.46 -6.76 0.73
N ALA A 35 2.57 -5.77 0.79
CA ALA A 35 1.44 -5.78 1.71
C ALA A 35 0.48 -6.95 1.43
N LEU A 36 0.18 -7.22 0.14
CA LEU A 36 -0.68 -8.35 -0.26
C LEU A 36 0.00 -9.70 0.01
N GLU A 37 1.30 -9.82 -0.26
CA GLU A 37 2.07 -11.04 0.01
C GLU A 37 2.12 -11.37 1.52
N LEU A 38 2.39 -10.38 2.37
CA LEU A 38 2.44 -10.56 3.83
C LEU A 38 1.08 -10.93 4.44
N THR A 39 0.00 -10.38 3.91
CA THR A 39 -1.38 -10.73 4.30
C THR A 39 -1.91 -12.01 3.66
N ARG A 40 -1.08 -12.71 2.88
CA ARG A 40 -1.43 -13.95 2.15
C ARG A 40 -2.61 -13.80 1.18
N VAL A 41 -2.86 -12.59 0.71
CA VAL A 41 -3.88 -12.32 -0.29
C VAL A 41 -3.40 -12.84 -1.65
N ARG A 42 -4.10 -13.83 -2.21
CA ARG A 42 -3.71 -14.52 -3.47
C ARG A 42 -4.26 -13.88 -4.74
N HIS A 43 -4.96 -12.76 -4.61
CA HIS A 43 -5.58 -12.08 -5.75
C HIS A 43 -4.54 -11.24 -6.52
N ASP A 44 -4.83 -10.99 -7.79
CA ASP A 44 -4.00 -10.13 -8.63
C ASP A 44 -3.87 -8.71 -8.03
N PRO A 45 -2.64 -8.21 -7.78
CA PRO A 45 -2.40 -6.84 -7.30
C PRO A 45 -3.00 -5.74 -8.19
N ALA A 46 -3.20 -5.99 -9.49
CA ALA A 46 -3.88 -5.03 -10.38
C ALA A 46 -5.36 -4.84 -10.02
N GLY A 47 -5.95 -5.80 -9.30
CA GLY A 47 -7.30 -5.72 -8.75
C GLY A 47 -7.41 -4.83 -7.51
N TYR A 48 -6.31 -4.25 -7.02
CA TYR A 48 -6.25 -3.39 -5.84
C TYR A 48 -5.78 -1.97 -6.20
N MET A 49 -6.23 -1.01 -5.39
CA MET A 49 -5.77 0.38 -5.40
C MET A 49 -5.19 0.74 -4.04
N LEU A 50 -4.30 1.73 -4.02
CA LEU A 50 -3.81 2.37 -2.82
C LEU A 50 -4.57 3.67 -2.56
N LYS A 51 -4.95 3.89 -1.31
CA LYS A 51 -5.47 5.17 -0.83
C LYS A 51 -4.60 5.76 0.27
N PHE A 52 -4.44 7.07 0.23
CA PHE A 52 -3.80 7.86 1.27
C PHE A 52 -4.65 9.10 1.56
N ARG A 53 -5.02 9.30 2.83
CA ARG A 53 -5.88 10.42 3.29
C ARG A 53 -7.16 10.62 2.45
N GLY A 54 -7.77 9.52 2.01
CA GLY A 54 -9.00 9.54 1.22
C GLY A 54 -8.81 9.70 -0.30
N ALA A 55 -7.60 10.02 -0.77
CA ALA A 55 -7.28 10.09 -2.20
C ALA A 55 -6.74 8.76 -2.73
N GLU A 56 -7.07 8.41 -3.97
CA GLU A 56 -6.45 7.29 -4.69
C GLU A 56 -5.06 7.69 -5.21
N LEU A 57 -4.08 6.83 -5.00
CA LEU A 57 -2.75 6.97 -5.58
C LEU A 57 -2.73 6.27 -6.94
N MET A 58 -2.88 7.03 -8.02
CA MET A 58 -3.00 6.50 -9.38
C MET A 58 -1.66 6.07 -9.98
N ASP A 59 -0.61 6.85 -9.75
CA ASP A 59 0.72 6.58 -10.29
C ASP A 59 1.53 5.73 -9.32
N GLU A 60 1.45 4.41 -9.50
CA GLU A 60 2.12 3.44 -8.64
C GLU A 60 3.62 3.31 -8.93
N SER A 61 4.13 3.95 -10.00
CA SER A 61 5.55 3.96 -10.35
C SER A 61 6.37 4.93 -9.50
N ARG A 62 5.69 5.92 -8.89
CA ARG A 62 6.33 6.90 -8.00
C ARG A 62 6.92 6.25 -6.77
N SER A 63 8.04 6.81 -6.34
CA SER A 63 8.67 6.43 -5.08
C SER A 63 7.87 6.94 -3.87
N LEU A 64 8.04 6.32 -2.70
CA LEU A 64 7.38 6.75 -1.45
C LEU A 64 7.68 8.23 -1.13
N GLY A 65 8.92 8.67 -1.38
CA GLY A 65 9.34 10.05 -1.14
C GLY A 65 8.72 11.05 -2.11
N GLU A 66 8.50 10.66 -3.36
CA GLU A 66 7.87 11.53 -4.36
C GLU A 66 6.35 11.54 -4.22
N ALA A 67 5.73 10.47 -3.72
CA ALA A 67 4.28 10.32 -3.63
C ALA A 67 3.60 11.27 -2.62
N GLY A 68 4.35 12.13 -1.93
CA GLY A 68 3.81 13.08 -0.94
C GLY A 68 3.32 12.39 0.34
N LEU A 69 3.84 11.19 0.63
CA LEU A 69 3.58 10.49 1.88
C LEU A 69 4.28 11.21 3.04
N VAL A 70 3.74 11.03 4.24
CA VAL A 70 4.36 11.50 5.49
C VAL A 70 4.85 10.31 6.30
N ALA A 71 5.90 10.50 7.10
CA ALA A 71 6.38 9.47 8.01
C ALA A 71 5.26 9.02 8.95
N ASN A 72 5.17 7.71 9.19
CA ASN A 72 4.10 7.03 9.93
C ASN A 72 2.70 7.19 9.32
N GLY A 73 2.63 7.60 8.05
CA GLY A 73 1.39 7.73 7.30
C GLY A 73 0.65 6.39 7.18
N ALA A 74 -0.68 6.45 7.28
CA ALA A 74 -1.56 5.30 7.08
C ALA A 74 -2.05 5.26 5.62
N LEU A 75 -1.72 4.17 4.93
CA LEU A 75 -2.23 3.84 3.61
C LEU A 75 -3.23 2.70 3.72
N ILE A 76 -4.14 2.62 2.76
CA ILE A 76 -5.13 1.53 2.67
C ILE A 76 -4.98 0.88 1.30
N VAL A 77 -4.77 -0.44 1.29
CA VAL A 77 -4.88 -1.29 0.11
C VAL A 77 -6.29 -1.85 0.07
N LEU A 78 -7.03 -1.58 -1.00
CA LEU A 78 -8.40 -2.06 -1.15
C LEU A 78 -8.71 -2.54 -2.57
N PRO A 79 -9.65 -3.48 -2.75
CA PRO A 79 -10.11 -3.89 -4.06
C PRO A 79 -10.66 -2.71 -4.87
N ARG A 80 -10.31 -2.62 -6.16
CA ARG A 80 -10.84 -1.57 -7.06
C ARG A 80 -12.34 -1.69 -7.30
N ARG A 81 -12.86 -2.91 -7.20
CA ARG A 81 -14.28 -3.25 -7.38
C ARG A 81 -14.81 -3.85 -6.10
N ARG A 82 -16.05 -3.48 -5.74
CA ARG A 82 -16.76 -4.13 -4.64
C ARG A 82 -16.80 -5.63 -4.90
N ARG A 83 -16.41 -6.41 -3.89
CA ARG A 83 -16.53 -7.86 -3.91
C ARG A 83 -17.73 -8.26 -3.08
N PRO A 84 -18.50 -9.27 -3.53
CA PRO A 84 -19.57 -9.82 -2.72
C PRO A 84 -18.98 -10.41 -1.43
N ILE A 85 -19.62 -10.09 -0.31
CA ILE A 85 -19.34 -10.71 0.99
C ILE A 85 -19.92 -12.14 0.89
N ARG A 86 -19.09 -13.17 1.09
CA ARG A 86 -19.51 -14.57 1.13
C ARG A 86 -19.43 -15.10 2.55
#